data_AF-A0A4Y7T1N8-F1
#
_entry.id   AF-A0A4Y7T1N8-F1
#
_cell.length_a   1.000
_cell.length_b   1.000
_cell.length_c   1.000
_cell.angle_alpha   90.00
_cell.angle_beta   90.00
_cell.angle_gamma   90.00
#
_symmetry.space_group_name_H-M   'P 1'
#
loop_
_entity.id
_entity.type
_entity.pdbx_description
1 polymer ?
#
loop_
_entity_poly.entity_id
_entity_poly.type
_entity_poly.pdbx_seq_one_letter_code
_entity_poly.pdbx_strand_id
1 'polypeptide(L)'
;MLSAMNASRAQASTRELATVLKTLNTATTEAESPNQSLQLFFDQCLAKVIERWGDVTKRIVYFIGMYHSGVYAKGELYSFIYMVASVVPDKDDSPYKCQLVSLPSTIDVVIGLLCLEDEQDRKPVAMRMSPGHMCSILDLFVGCASSTTGLTNMAGRLASLDGRNRRKFLGAVSGRLEDISERLQDRANLNAGVSDFYNLLAPFCAMATKGPMISFGLCRVLQKATPILSSLTNEAIQH
;
A
#
# COMPACT_ATOMS: atom_id res chain seq x y z
N MET A 1 -22.97 -17.75 12.80
CA MET A 1 -23.05 -16.70 13.85
C MET A 1 -21.75 -16.55 14.64
N LEU A 2 -21.20 -17.61 15.27
CA LEU A 2 -19.93 -17.57 16.01
C LEU A 2 -18.71 -17.08 15.19
N SER A 3 -18.61 -17.49 13.91
CA SER A 3 -17.54 -17.07 12.99
C SER A 3 -17.54 -15.55 12.71
N ALA A 4 -18.73 -14.97 12.50
CA ALA A 4 -18.87 -13.52 12.25
C ALA A 4 -18.54 -12.68 13.50
N MET A 5 -18.94 -13.15 14.68
CA MET A 5 -18.66 -12.46 15.94
C MET A 5 -17.16 -12.50 16.29
N ASN A 6 -16.48 -13.61 16.01
CA ASN A 6 -15.03 -13.72 16.18
C ASN A 6 -14.27 -12.85 15.16
N ALA A 7 -14.74 -12.78 13.92
CA ALA A 7 -14.17 -11.91 12.89
C ALA A 7 -14.25 -10.42 13.31
N SER A 8 -15.41 -9.98 13.79
CA SER A 8 -15.64 -8.61 14.26
C SER A 8 -14.78 -8.23 15.48
N ARG A 9 -14.69 -9.09 16.50
CA ARG A 9 -13.81 -8.84 17.66
C ARG A 9 -12.35 -8.71 17.24
N ALA A 10 -11.89 -9.64 16.43
CA ALA A 10 -10.51 -9.66 16.05
C ALA A 10 -10.17 -8.56 15.02
N GLN A 11 -11.16 -7.96 14.35
CA GLN A 11 -11.02 -6.71 13.59
C GLN A 11 -10.85 -5.51 14.54
N ALA A 12 -11.70 -5.39 15.57
CA ALA A 12 -11.58 -4.33 16.57
C ALA A 12 -10.19 -4.33 17.22
N SER A 13 -9.70 -5.50 17.64
CA SER A 13 -8.34 -5.63 18.20
C SER A 13 -7.24 -5.28 17.20
N THR A 14 -7.42 -5.56 15.90
CA THR A 14 -6.45 -5.16 14.86
C THR A 14 -6.41 -3.64 14.71
N ARG A 15 -7.58 -2.99 14.71
CA ARG A 15 -7.69 -1.53 14.63
C ARG A 15 -7.12 -0.86 15.87
N GLU A 16 -7.37 -1.40 17.06
CA GLU A 16 -6.80 -0.90 18.32
C GLU A 16 -5.26 -0.99 18.28
N LEU A 17 -4.71 -2.15 17.90
CA LEU A 17 -3.27 -2.31 17.75
C LEU A 17 -2.67 -1.33 16.73
N ALA A 18 -3.31 -1.19 15.56
CA ALA A 18 -2.88 -0.23 14.54
C ALA A 18 -2.89 1.21 15.07
N THR A 19 -3.91 1.57 15.85
CA THR A 19 -4.03 2.89 16.49
C THR A 19 -2.93 3.11 17.50
N VAL A 20 -2.67 2.14 18.38
CA VAL A 20 -1.58 2.21 19.37
C VAL A 20 -0.24 2.39 18.69
N LEU A 21 0.07 1.58 17.68
CA LEU A 21 1.33 1.67 16.95
C LEU A 21 1.48 3.01 16.23
N LYS A 22 0.41 3.52 15.61
CA LYS A 22 0.42 4.83 14.97
C LYS A 22 0.67 5.94 15.99
N THR A 23 -0.02 5.93 17.12
CA THR A 23 0.15 6.93 18.18
C THR A 23 1.57 6.90 18.75
N LEU A 24 2.13 5.70 18.99
CA LEU A 24 3.52 5.55 19.43
C LEU A 24 4.50 6.06 18.37
N ASN A 25 4.26 5.76 17.09
CA ASN A 25 5.07 6.28 16.00
C ASN A 25 5.06 7.81 15.97
N THR A 26 3.88 8.42 15.90
CA THR A 26 3.72 9.88 15.92
C THR A 26 4.40 10.51 17.14
N ALA A 27 4.19 9.94 18.33
CA ALA A 27 4.78 10.45 19.56
C ALA A 27 6.31 10.29 19.64
N THR A 28 6.90 9.37 18.87
CA THR A 28 8.36 9.19 18.79
C THR A 28 9.00 10.04 17.69
N THR A 29 8.29 10.31 16.58
CA THR A 29 8.80 11.08 15.44
C THR A 29 8.56 12.58 15.53
N GLU A 30 7.43 13.02 16.10
CA GLU A 30 7.01 14.43 16.12
C GLU A 30 7.31 15.13 17.45
N ALA A 31 7.95 14.46 18.41
CA ALA A 31 8.29 15.06 19.70
C ALA A 31 9.42 16.10 19.55
N GLU A 32 9.20 17.30 20.11
CA GLU A 32 10.23 18.37 20.15
C GLU A 32 11.52 17.93 20.86
N SER A 33 11.44 16.92 21.72
CA SER A 33 12.59 16.29 22.36
C SER A 33 12.50 14.75 22.24
N PRO A 34 13.59 14.07 21.84
CA PRO A 34 13.59 12.61 21.70
C PRO A 34 13.34 11.92 23.05
N ASN A 35 12.22 11.23 23.20
CA ASN A 35 11.93 10.41 24.38
C ASN A 35 12.44 8.98 24.16
N GLN A 36 13.67 8.70 24.61
CA GLN A 36 14.31 7.40 24.46
C GLN A 36 13.51 6.25 25.09
N SER A 37 12.86 6.48 26.24
CA SER A 37 12.03 5.45 26.90
C SER A 37 10.82 5.07 26.05
N LEU A 38 10.20 6.06 25.41
CA LEU A 38 9.08 5.82 24.50
C LEU A 38 9.52 5.10 23.23
N GLN A 39 10.69 5.46 22.68
CA GLN A 39 11.27 4.75 21.54
C GLN A 39 11.57 3.29 21.85
N LEU A 40 12.20 3.01 23.00
CA LEU A 40 12.46 1.63 23.46
C LEU A 40 11.17 0.83 23.64
N PHE A 41 10.13 1.45 24.21
CA PHE A 41 8.83 0.81 24.34
C PHE A 41 8.20 0.51 22.98
N PHE A 42 8.28 1.46 22.03
CA PHE A 42 7.78 1.27 20.67
C PHE A 42 8.52 0.13 19.95
N ASP A 43 9.84 0.07 20.07
CA ASP A 43 10.66 -1.00 19.51
C ASP A 43 10.31 -2.38 20.12
N GLN A 44 10.02 -2.45 21.42
CA GLN A 44 9.53 -3.68 22.06
C GLN A 44 8.16 -4.11 21.52
N CYS A 45 7.25 -3.15 21.28
CA CYS A 45 5.97 -3.43 20.63
C CYS A 45 6.18 -3.97 19.21
N LEU A 46 7.07 -3.36 18.42
CA LEU A 46 7.37 -3.81 17.07
C LEU A 46 8.00 -5.21 17.05
N ALA A 47 8.89 -5.53 17.98
CA ALA A 47 9.44 -6.88 18.13
C ALA A 47 8.33 -7.91 18.35
N LYS A 48 7.34 -7.60 19.18
CA LYS A 48 6.16 -8.48 19.39
C LYS A 48 5.27 -8.59 18.17
N VAL A 49 5.13 -7.52 17.40
CA VAL A 49 4.41 -7.55 16.12
C VAL A 49 5.12 -8.46 15.12
N ILE A 50 6.46 -8.38 15.02
CA ILE A 50 7.27 -9.24 14.14
C ILE A 50 7.08 -10.72 14.46
N GLU A 51 7.12 -11.10 15.75
CA GLU A 51 6.90 -12.48 16.21
C GLU A 51 5.57 -13.07 15.68
N ARG A 52 4.55 -12.23 15.47
CA ARG A 52 3.20 -12.63 15.03
C ARG A 52 2.85 -12.18 13.61
N TRP A 53 3.79 -11.58 12.89
CA TRP A 53 3.50 -10.93 11.62
C TRP A 53 3.01 -11.89 10.53
N GLY A 54 3.50 -13.13 10.55
CA GLY A 54 3.02 -14.19 9.66
C GLY A 54 1.52 -14.46 9.82
N ASP A 55 1.01 -14.44 11.06
CA ASP A 55 -0.42 -14.66 11.33
C ASP A 55 -1.26 -13.44 10.92
N VAL A 56 -0.74 -12.23 11.19
CA VAL A 56 -1.35 -10.96 10.75
C VAL A 56 -1.50 -10.94 9.23
N THR A 57 -0.41 -11.18 8.49
CA THR A 57 -0.41 -11.14 7.03
C THR A 57 -1.26 -12.23 6.39
N LYS A 58 -1.23 -13.48 6.90
CA LYS A 58 -2.15 -14.55 6.46
C LYS A 58 -3.60 -14.13 6.57
N ARG A 59 -3.95 -13.47 7.67
CA ARG A 59 -5.31 -12.97 7.90
C ARG A 59 -5.67 -11.86 6.92
N ILE A 60 -4.78 -10.90 6.69
CA ILE A 60 -5.01 -9.83 5.70
C ILE A 60 -5.23 -10.44 4.30
N VAL A 61 -4.39 -11.38 3.88
CA VAL A 61 -4.52 -12.08 2.59
C VAL A 61 -5.86 -12.81 2.48
N TYR A 62 -6.31 -13.47 3.55
CA TYR A 62 -7.64 -14.08 3.59
C TYR A 62 -8.75 -13.05 3.32
N PHE A 63 -8.72 -11.89 3.98
CA PHE A 63 -9.72 -10.83 3.76
C PHE A 63 -9.65 -10.21 2.36
N ILE A 64 -8.46 -10.04 1.80
CA ILE A 64 -8.28 -9.62 0.40
C ILE A 64 -8.95 -10.62 -0.56
N GLY A 65 -8.75 -11.91 -0.33
CA GLY A 65 -9.39 -12.97 -1.11
C GLY A 65 -10.92 -12.95 -1.00
N MET A 66 -11.42 -12.72 0.21
CA MET A 66 -12.86 -12.69 0.49
C MET A 66 -13.55 -11.39 0.08
N TYR A 67 -12.81 -10.32 -0.20
CA TYR A 67 -13.39 -9.05 -0.65
C TYR A 67 -14.27 -9.20 -1.90
N HIS A 68 -13.91 -10.11 -2.80
CA HIS A 68 -14.62 -10.37 -4.07
C HIS A 68 -15.81 -11.34 -3.93
N SER A 69 -16.16 -11.72 -2.70
CA SER A 69 -17.35 -12.54 -2.43
C SER A 69 -18.51 -11.73 -1.84
N GLY A 70 -18.36 -10.42 -1.68
CA GLY A 70 -19.32 -9.55 -1.00
C GLY A 70 -19.54 -9.87 0.49
N VAL A 71 -18.76 -10.81 1.06
CA VAL A 71 -18.96 -11.32 2.44
C VAL A 71 -18.46 -10.35 3.51
N TYR A 72 -17.50 -9.47 3.18
CA TYR A 72 -16.91 -8.53 4.13
C TYR A 72 -16.97 -7.09 3.63
N ALA A 73 -17.17 -6.14 4.55
CA ALA A 73 -17.31 -4.74 4.19
C ALA A 73 -15.95 -4.05 3.96
N LYS A 74 -16.00 -2.89 3.29
CA LYS A 74 -14.81 -2.03 3.06
C LYS A 74 -14.11 -1.65 4.38
N GLY A 75 -14.84 -1.61 5.50
CA GLY A 75 -14.33 -1.24 6.83
C GLY A 75 -13.27 -2.20 7.40
N GLU A 76 -13.35 -3.49 7.08
CA GLU A 76 -12.40 -4.51 7.49
C GLU A 76 -11.03 -4.27 6.86
N LEU A 77 -11.03 -4.00 5.54
CA LEU A 77 -9.81 -3.68 4.80
C LEU A 77 -9.14 -2.40 5.30
N TYR A 78 -9.91 -1.38 5.70
CA TYR A 78 -9.33 -0.17 6.31
C TYR A 78 -8.49 -0.50 7.55
N SER A 79 -8.99 -1.39 8.42
CA SER A 79 -8.27 -1.74 9.66
C SER A 79 -6.93 -2.42 9.35
N PHE A 80 -6.88 -3.24 8.30
CA PHE A 80 -5.65 -3.91 7.86
C PHE A 80 -4.68 -2.95 7.16
N ILE A 81 -5.19 -2.04 6.33
CA ILE A 81 -4.39 -0.98 5.70
C ILE A 81 -3.76 -0.11 6.78
N TYR A 82 -4.52 0.28 7.80
CA TYR A 82 -3.99 1.04 8.94
C TYR A 82 -2.89 0.29 9.70
N MET A 83 -3.06 -1.03 9.89
CA MET A 83 -2.04 -1.85 10.56
C MET A 83 -0.75 -1.95 9.74
N VAL A 84 -0.85 -2.09 8.42
CA VAL A 84 0.35 -2.08 7.56
C VAL A 84 0.95 -0.66 7.50
N ALA A 85 0.11 0.37 7.50
CA ALA A 85 0.54 1.76 7.44
C ALA A 85 1.18 2.25 8.74
N SER A 86 1.01 1.56 9.87
CA SER A 86 1.73 1.91 11.10
C SER A 86 3.17 1.38 11.14
N VAL A 87 3.54 0.49 10.21
CA VAL A 87 4.87 -0.14 10.17
C VAL A 87 5.68 0.22 8.92
N VAL A 88 5.05 0.83 7.91
CA VAL A 88 5.67 1.17 6.61
C VAL A 88 6.34 2.57 6.57
N PRO A 89 5.78 3.65 7.14
CA PRO A 89 6.42 4.97 7.17
C PRO A 89 7.67 5.00 8.04
N ASP A 90 8.66 5.81 7.65
CA ASP A 90 9.87 6.11 8.42
C ASP A 90 10.65 4.83 8.82
N LYS A 91 10.66 3.85 7.92
CA LYS A 91 11.30 2.54 8.14
C LYS A 91 12.82 2.60 8.25
N ASP A 92 13.45 3.65 7.71
CA ASP A 92 14.89 3.81 7.78
C ASP A 92 15.36 4.25 9.18
N ASP A 93 14.42 4.70 10.03
CA ASP A 93 14.69 5.12 11.41
C ASP A 93 14.56 3.98 12.44
N SER A 94 14.00 2.81 12.05
CA SER A 94 13.85 1.65 12.93
C SER A 94 14.20 0.33 12.25
N PRO A 95 15.15 -0.47 12.78
CA PRO A 95 15.51 -1.76 12.21
C PRO A 95 14.34 -2.73 12.16
N TYR A 96 13.40 -2.63 13.11
CA TYR A 96 12.21 -3.47 13.17
C TYR A 96 11.23 -3.18 12.02
N LYS A 97 11.02 -1.90 11.70
CA LYS A 97 10.20 -1.50 10.55
C LYS A 97 10.83 -1.94 9.24
N CYS A 98 12.15 -1.73 9.09
CA CYS A 98 12.89 -2.20 7.93
C CYS A 98 12.75 -3.72 7.75
N GLN A 99 12.86 -4.48 8.84
CA GLN A 99 12.62 -5.92 8.84
C GLN A 99 11.20 -6.24 8.37
N LEU A 100 10.16 -5.64 8.97
CA LEU A 100 8.76 -5.88 8.60
C LEU A 100 8.49 -5.61 7.11
N VAL A 101 8.97 -4.49 6.59
CA VAL A 101 8.79 -4.10 5.17
C VAL A 101 9.55 -5.04 4.23
N SER A 102 10.67 -5.60 4.68
CA SER A 102 11.46 -6.55 3.90
C SER A 102 10.82 -7.94 3.80
N LEU A 103 9.86 -8.30 4.66
CA LEU A 103 9.28 -9.63 4.68
C LEU A 103 8.43 -9.90 3.41
N PRO A 104 8.59 -11.06 2.75
CA PRO A 104 7.79 -11.42 1.57
C PRO A 104 6.28 -11.36 1.80
N SER A 105 5.81 -11.71 3.01
CA SER A 105 4.39 -11.68 3.35
C SER A 105 3.81 -10.26 3.40
N THR A 106 4.60 -9.25 3.80
CA THR A 106 4.20 -7.84 3.73
C THR A 106 4.03 -7.40 2.29
N ILE A 107 4.97 -7.79 1.43
CA ILE A 107 4.96 -7.48 0.01
C ILE A 107 3.75 -8.14 -0.68
N ASP A 108 3.46 -9.40 -0.34
CA ASP A 108 2.28 -10.11 -0.83
C ASP A 108 0.98 -9.39 -0.46
N VAL A 109 0.88 -8.88 0.77
CA VAL A 109 -0.26 -8.05 1.19
C VAL A 109 -0.37 -6.79 0.35
N VAL A 110 0.71 -6.04 0.16
CA VAL A 110 0.69 -4.80 -0.64
C VAL A 110 0.32 -5.06 -2.10
N ILE A 111 0.88 -6.11 -2.72
CA ILE A 111 0.52 -6.55 -4.07
C ILE A 111 -0.95 -6.93 -4.12
N GLY A 112 -1.44 -7.70 -3.13
CA GLY A 112 -2.83 -8.09 -3.03
C GLY A 112 -3.79 -6.91 -2.94
N LEU A 113 -3.46 -5.91 -2.11
CA LEU A 113 -4.23 -4.66 -1.97
C LEU A 113 -4.26 -3.86 -3.27
N LEU A 114 -3.13 -3.75 -3.97
CA LEU A 114 -3.07 -3.08 -5.27
C LEU A 114 -4.00 -3.73 -6.30
N CYS A 115 -4.13 -5.06 -6.24
CA CYS A 115 -4.96 -5.87 -7.14
C CYS A 115 -6.43 -5.98 -6.74
N LEU A 116 -6.88 -5.23 -5.73
CA LEU A 116 -8.30 -5.18 -5.36
C LEU A 116 -9.09 -4.36 -6.39
N GLU A 117 -10.21 -4.92 -6.82
CA GLU A 117 -11.19 -4.29 -7.71
C GLU A 117 -12.56 -4.28 -7.01
N ASP A 118 -13.33 -3.21 -7.19
CA ASP A 118 -14.71 -3.17 -6.72
C ASP A 118 -15.57 -4.10 -7.59
N GLU A 119 -16.46 -4.86 -6.94
CA GLU A 119 -17.29 -5.84 -7.63
C GLU A 119 -18.30 -5.18 -8.58
N GLN A 120 -18.77 -3.97 -8.25
CA GLN A 120 -19.88 -3.34 -8.95
C GLN A 120 -19.45 -2.76 -10.30
N ASP A 121 -18.31 -2.09 -10.35
CA ASP A 121 -17.85 -1.34 -11.53
C ASP A 121 -16.52 -1.86 -12.09
N ARG A 122 -15.92 -2.88 -11.47
CA ARG A 122 -14.59 -3.43 -11.82
C ARG A 122 -13.48 -2.37 -11.77
N LYS A 123 -13.69 -1.25 -11.09
CA LYS A 123 -12.67 -0.22 -10.91
C LYS A 123 -11.72 -0.62 -9.78
N PRO A 124 -10.46 -0.16 -9.81
CA PRO A 124 -9.54 -0.39 -8.72
C PRO A 124 -10.08 0.15 -7.40
N VAL A 125 -9.96 -0.62 -6.33
CA VAL A 125 -10.33 -0.13 -5.00
C VAL A 125 -9.39 1.00 -4.60
N ALA A 126 -9.98 2.14 -4.25
CA ALA A 126 -9.29 3.28 -3.67
C ALA A 126 -9.74 3.47 -2.22
N MET A 127 -8.80 3.31 -1.29
CA MET A 127 -9.05 3.46 0.14
C MET A 127 -8.60 4.85 0.56
N ARG A 128 -9.56 5.79 0.52
CA ARG A 128 -9.35 7.21 0.83
C ARG A 128 -10.08 7.55 2.12
N MET A 129 -9.43 8.29 3.01
CA MET A 129 -10.06 8.71 4.26
C MET A 129 -11.16 9.75 4.05
N SER A 130 -11.03 10.55 2.99
CA SER A 130 -11.99 11.59 2.59
C SER A 130 -11.86 11.87 1.09
N PRO A 131 -12.88 12.49 0.46
CA PRO A 131 -12.75 13.02 -0.90
C PRO A 131 -11.53 13.95 -1.03
N GLY A 132 -10.81 13.89 -2.15
CA GLY A 132 -9.59 14.67 -2.36
C GLY A 132 -8.34 14.18 -1.63
N HIS A 133 -8.40 13.08 -0.86
CA HIS A 133 -7.21 12.47 -0.22
C HIS A 133 -6.54 11.42 -1.12
N MET A 134 -5.24 11.23 -0.89
CA MET A 134 -4.44 10.19 -1.54
C MET A 134 -4.97 8.79 -1.20
N CYS A 135 -4.70 7.85 -2.10
CA CYS A 135 -5.04 6.45 -1.90
C CYS A 135 -4.07 5.79 -0.93
N SER A 136 -4.56 5.36 0.23
CA SER A 136 -3.75 4.72 1.27
C SER A 136 -3.02 3.45 0.77
N ILE A 137 -3.57 2.76 -0.23
CA ILE A 137 -2.94 1.58 -0.84
C ILE A 137 -1.68 1.99 -1.64
N LEU A 138 -1.72 3.14 -2.31
CA LEU A 138 -0.57 3.67 -3.05
C LEU A 138 0.49 4.20 -2.09
N ASP A 139 0.09 4.79 -0.97
CA ASP A 139 1.01 5.21 0.10
C ASP A 139 1.77 4.02 0.69
N LEU A 140 1.09 2.89 0.92
CA LEU A 140 1.74 1.64 1.32
C LEU A 140 2.69 1.11 0.26
N PHE A 141 2.32 1.20 -1.01
CA PHE A 141 3.13 0.73 -2.11
C PHE A 141 4.44 1.52 -2.25
N VAL A 142 4.36 2.85 -2.28
CA VAL A 142 5.56 3.71 -2.32
C VAL A 142 6.37 3.57 -1.03
N GLY A 143 5.71 3.49 0.12
CA GLY A 143 6.37 3.32 1.42
C GLY A 143 7.14 2.00 1.50
N CYS A 144 6.66 0.92 0.89
CA CYS A 144 7.44 -0.32 0.79
C CYS A 144 8.61 -0.17 -0.20
N ALA A 145 8.40 0.48 -1.33
CA ALA A 145 9.41 0.62 -2.39
C ALA A 145 10.44 1.74 -2.14
N SER A 146 10.27 2.59 -1.14
CA SER A 146 11.13 3.76 -0.91
C SER A 146 12.54 3.44 -0.38
N SER A 147 12.77 2.24 0.17
CA SER A 147 14.09 1.81 0.63
C SER A 147 14.67 0.78 -0.32
N THR A 148 16.00 0.74 -0.40
CA THR A 148 16.71 -0.21 -1.26
C THR A 148 16.31 -1.66 -0.98
N THR A 149 16.19 -2.05 0.30
CA THR A 149 15.78 -3.40 0.70
C THR A 149 14.35 -3.69 0.28
N GLY A 150 13.42 -2.78 0.56
CA GLY A 150 12.02 -2.95 0.20
C GLY A 150 11.82 -3.03 -1.31
N LEU A 151 12.45 -2.12 -2.06
CA LEU A 151 12.44 -2.12 -3.52
C LEU A 151 12.97 -3.43 -4.11
N THR A 152 14.11 -3.92 -3.60
CA THR A 152 14.74 -5.16 -4.08
C THR A 152 13.85 -6.37 -3.81
N ASN A 153 13.29 -6.46 -2.60
CA ASN A 153 12.42 -7.56 -2.23
C ASN A 153 11.10 -7.52 -3.01
N MET A 154 10.54 -6.33 -3.27
CA MET A 154 9.34 -6.17 -4.11
C MET A 154 9.62 -6.59 -5.55
N ALA A 155 10.71 -6.13 -6.15
CA ALA A 155 11.10 -6.53 -7.50
C ALA A 155 11.32 -8.04 -7.60
N GLY A 156 12.04 -8.63 -6.64
CA GLY A 156 12.27 -10.07 -6.56
C GLY A 156 10.96 -10.86 -6.41
N ARG A 157 10.04 -10.38 -5.57
CA ARG A 157 8.74 -11.02 -5.36
C ARG A 157 7.88 -10.96 -6.61
N LEU A 158 7.81 -9.82 -7.28
CA LEU A 158 7.08 -9.65 -8.54
C LEU A 158 7.64 -10.53 -9.66
N ALA A 159 8.97 -10.68 -9.73
CA ALA A 159 9.61 -11.60 -10.66
C ALA A 159 9.27 -13.07 -10.39
N SER A 160 9.05 -13.44 -9.11
CA SER A 160 8.67 -14.79 -8.70
C SER A 160 7.19 -15.14 -8.90
N LEU A 161 6.32 -14.15 -9.16
CA LEU A 161 4.90 -14.41 -9.41
C LEU A 161 4.72 -15.25 -10.68
N ASP A 162 3.77 -16.18 -10.66
CA ASP A 162 3.35 -16.91 -11.85
C ASP A 162 2.74 -15.96 -12.91
N GLY A 163 2.61 -16.46 -14.14
CA GLY A 163 2.13 -15.66 -15.27
C GLY A 163 0.69 -15.11 -15.09
N ARG A 164 -0.18 -15.80 -14.35
CA ARG A 164 -1.56 -15.32 -14.08
C ARG A 164 -1.54 -14.16 -13.10
N ASN A 165 -0.88 -14.33 -11.96
CA ASN A 165 -0.77 -13.31 -10.91
C ASN A 165 -0.01 -12.09 -11.40
N ARG A 166 1.02 -12.28 -12.23
CA ARG A 166 1.75 -11.19 -12.88
C ARG A 166 0.86 -10.38 -13.82
N ARG A 167 0.03 -11.03 -14.65
CA ARG A 167 -0.95 -10.33 -15.50
C ARG A 167 -1.99 -9.58 -14.68
N LYS A 168 -2.48 -10.18 -13.58
CA LYS A 168 -3.41 -9.51 -12.66
C LYS A 168 -2.81 -8.24 -12.08
N PHE A 169 -1.57 -8.30 -11.60
CA PHE A 169 -0.85 -7.13 -11.10
C PHE A 169 -0.68 -6.03 -12.15
N LEU A 170 -0.22 -6.36 -13.36
CA LEU A 170 -0.08 -5.39 -14.45
C LEU A 170 -1.41 -4.79 -14.90
N GLY A 171 -2.48 -5.60 -14.89
CA GLY A 171 -3.85 -5.14 -15.12
C GLY A 171 -4.28 -4.14 -14.06
N ALA A 172 -4.03 -4.44 -12.79
CA ALA A 172 -4.35 -3.55 -11.67
C ALA A 172 -3.56 -2.22 -11.74
N VAL A 173 -2.26 -2.25 -12.05
CA VAL A 173 -1.47 -1.03 -12.26
C VAL A 173 -2.05 -0.19 -13.42
N SER A 174 -2.40 -0.84 -14.52
CA SER A 174 -3.00 -0.17 -15.68
C SER A 174 -4.35 0.44 -15.37
N GLY A 175 -5.24 -0.29 -14.68
CA GLY A 175 -6.56 0.20 -14.29
C GLY A 175 -6.47 1.35 -13.29
N ARG A 176 -5.45 1.35 -12.41
CA ARG A 176 -5.19 2.49 -11.50
C ARG A 176 -4.75 3.73 -12.26
N LEU A 177 -3.93 3.61 -13.30
CA LEU A 177 -3.59 4.75 -14.16
C LEU A 177 -4.80 5.31 -14.89
N GLU A 178 -5.72 4.45 -15.35
CA GLU A 178 -6.99 4.89 -15.94
C GLU A 178 -7.85 5.66 -14.93
N ASP A 179 -8.05 5.12 -13.71
CA ASP A 179 -8.77 5.80 -12.62
C ASP A 179 -8.14 7.15 -12.24
N ILE A 180 -6.80 7.21 -12.19
CA ILE A 180 -6.07 8.46 -11.94
C ILE A 180 -6.33 9.46 -13.07
N SER A 181 -6.23 9.02 -14.32
CA SER A 181 -6.46 9.88 -15.49
C SER A 181 -7.87 10.48 -15.50
N GLU A 182 -8.89 9.72 -15.11
CA GLU A 182 -10.26 10.23 -14.96
C GLU A 182 -10.33 11.31 -13.88
N ARG A 183 -9.68 11.09 -12.73
CA ARG A 183 -9.70 12.03 -11.60
C ARG A 183 -8.93 13.32 -11.84
N LEU A 184 -7.89 13.30 -12.66
CA LEU A 184 -7.13 14.50 -13.01
C LEU A 184 -7.98 15.51 -13.80
N GLN A 185 -9.10 15.09 -14.39
CA GLN A 185 -10.06 16.00 -15.03
C GLN A 185 -10.89 16.81 -14.03
N ASP A 186 -10.94 16.39 -12.76
CA ASP A 186 -11.64 17.08 -11.69
C ASP A 186 -10.66 17.90 -10.85
N ARG A 187 -10.80 19.23 -10.91
CA ARG A 187 -9.95 20.18 -10.16
C ARG A 187 -9.95 19.93 -8.65
N ALA A 188 -11.05 19.43 -8.08
CA ALA A 188 -11.11 19.13 -6.65
C ALA A 188 -10.21 17.95 -6.25
N ASN A 189 -9.87 17.08 -7.21
CA ASN A 189 -9.08 15.87 -7.00
C ASN A 189 -7.69 15.93 -7.64
N LEU A 190 -7.34 17.03 -8.33
CA LEU A 190 -6.10 17.16 -9.09
C LEU A 190 -4.86 16.82 -8.26
N ASN A 191 -4.67 17.48 -7.11
CA ASN A 191 -3.51 17.26 -6.25
C ASN A 191 -3.39 15.80 -5.76
N ALA A 192 -4.51 15.21 -5.32
CA ALA A 192 -4.53 13.81 -4.91
C ALA A 192 -4.25 12.86 -6.09
N GLY A 193 -4.78 13.16 -7.27
CA GLY A 193 -4.53 12.40 -8.50
C GLY A 193 -3.06 12.46 -8.91
N VAL A 194 -2.42 13.63 -8.81
CA VAL A 194 -0.99 13.81 -9.10
C VAL A 194 -0.14 13.01 -8.11
N SER A 195 -0.42 13.09 -6.82
CA SER A 195 0.31 12.31 -5.81
C SER A 195 0.12 10.80 -6.01
N ASP A 196 -1.11 10.35 -6.25
CA ASP A 196 -1.42 8.95 -6.58
C ASP A 196 -0.65 8.49 -7.83
N PHE A 197 -0.55 9.34 -8.86
CA PHE A 197 0.21 9.08 -10.07
C PHE A 197 1.69 8.81 -9.76
N TYR A 198 2.33 9.68 -8.99
CA TYR A 198 3.73 9.51 -8.62
C TYR A 198 3.96 8.32 -7.66
N ASN A 199 3.08 8.15 -6.66
CA ASN A 199 3.15 7.04 -5.71
C ASN A 199 2.95 5.68 -6.39
N LEU A 200 2.28 5.63 -7.54
CA LEU A 200 2.19 4.44 -8.38
C LEU A 200 3.38 4.28 -9.32
N LEU A 201 3.71 5.33 -10.09
CA LEU A 201 4.64 5.19 -11.22
C LEU A 201 6.10 5.13 -10.78
N ALA A 202 6.53 5.92 -9.80
CA ALA A 202 7.94 5.98 -9.41
C ALA A 202 8.46 4.64 -8.86
N PRO A 203 7.77 3.98 -7.90
CA PRO A 203 8.13 2.63 -7.46
C PRO A 203 8.16 1.62 -8.61
N PHE A 204 7.16 1.68 -9.50
CA PHE A 204 7.03 0.74 -10.61
C PHE A 204 8.21 0.85 -11.58
N CYS A 205 8.56 2.07 -11.97
CA CYS A 205 9.73 2.35 -12.81
C CYS A 205 11.03 1.93 -12.12
N ALA A 206 11.19 2.23 -10.83
CA ALA A 206 12.37 1.85 -10.06
C ALA A 206 12.55 0.33 -10.00
N MET A 207 11.49 -0.43 -9.72
CA MET A 207 11.52 -1.90 -9.72
C MET A 207 11.84 -2.46 -11.10
N ALA A 208 11.32 -1.84 -12.16
CA ALA A 208 11.64 -2.25 -13.52
C ALA A 208 13.16 -2.21 -13.76
N THR A 209 13.87 -1.18 -13.29
CA THR A 209 15.34 -1.10 -13.45
C THR A 209 16.16 -2.10 -12.61
N LYS A 210 15.55 -2.76 -11.63
CA LYS A 210 16.25 -3.60 -10.64
C LYS A 210 16.08 -5.11 -10.84
N GLY A 211 15.34 -5.56 -11.86
CA GLY A 211 15.12 -6.99 -12.09
C GLY A 211 14.59 -7.30 -13.49
N PRO A 212 14.25 -8.57 -13.79
CA PRO A 212 13.77 -9.00 -15.12
C PRO A 212 12.40 -8.43 -15.51
N MET A 213 11.78 -7.58 -14.67
CA MET A 213 10.53 -6.87 -14.98
C MET A 213 10.61 -5.98 -16.22
N ILE A 214 11.82 -5.56 -16.65
CA ILE A 214 12.07 -4.76 -17.87
C ILE A 214 11.36 -5.35 -19.11
N SER A 215 11.19 -6.67 -19.16
CA SER A 215 10.63 -7.35 -20.35
C SER A 215 9.11 -7.54 -20.33
N PHE A 216 8.40 -7.28 -19.23
CA PHE A 216 6.99 -7.69 -19.09
C PHE A 216 6.07 -6.57 -18.61
N GLY A 217 5.46 -5.86 -19.56
CA GLY A 217 4.35 -4.94 -19.30
C GLY A 217 4.75 -3.48 -19.00
N LEU A 218 6.03 -3.20 -18.78
CA LEU A 218 6.53 -1.83 -18.61
C LEU A 218 6.11 -0.92 -19.76
N CYS A 219 6.28 -1.35 -21.02
CA CYS A 219 5.87 -0.57 -22.18
C CYS A 219 4.37 -0.22 -22.15
N ARG A 220 3.51 -1.16 -21.72
CA ARG A 220 2.06 -0.94 -21.65
C ARG A 220 1.69 0.05 -20.54
N VAL A 221 2.34 -0.06 -19.38
CA VAL A 221 2.14 0.87 -18.26
C VAL A 221 2.65 2.26 -18.64
N LEU A 222 3.83 2.35 -19.25
CA LEU A 222 4.39 3.63 -19.73
C LEU A 222 3.50 4.27 -20.82
N GLN A 223 3.01 3.49 -21.79
CA GLN A 223 2.05 3.98 -22.79
C GLN A 223 0.79 4.61 -22.18
N LYS A 224 0.33 4.07 -21.04
CA LYS A 224 -0.80 4.65 -20.29
C LYS A 224 -0.41 5.85 -19.43
N ALA A 225 0.80 5.87 -18.92
CA ALA A 225 1.32 6.96 -18.10
C ALA A 225 1.71 8.19 -18.92
N THR A 226 2.16 8.02 -20.17
CA THR A 226 2.65 9.12 -21.01
C THR A 226 1.60 10.22 -21.25
N PRO A 227 0.35 9.92 -21.64
CA PRO A 227 -0.67 10.96 -21.81
C PRO A 227 -0.96 11.74 -20.52
N ILE A 228 -0.93 11.05 -19.37
CA ILE A 228 -1.12 11.66 -18.05
C ILE A 228 0.02 12.64 -17.76
N LEU A 229 1.27 12.21 -17.93
CA LEU A 229 2.46 13.06 -17.77
C LEU A 229 2.41 14.29 -18.68
N SER A 230 2.04 14.10 -19.95
CA SER A 230 1.90 15.22 -20.89
C SER A 230 0.86 16.22 -20.44
N SER A 231 -0.30 15.75 -19.95
CA SER A 231 -1.35 16.62 -19.40
C SER A 231 -0.85 17.43 -18.20
N LEU A 232 -0.22 16.77 -17.23
CA LEU A 232 0.31 17.42 -16.03
C LEU A 232 1.40 18.43 -16.34
N THR A 233 2.29 18.12 -17.29
CA THR A 233 3.35 19.03 -17.71
C THR A 233 2.79 20.26 -18.41
N ASN A 234 1.78 20.09 -19.26
CA ASN A 234 1.12 21.20 -19.94
C ASN A 234 0.39 22.14 -18.97
N GLU A 235 -0.30 21.59 -17.96
CA GLU A 235 -0.92 22.41 -16.91
C GLU A 235 0.12 23.17 -16.09
N ALA A 236 1.25 22.54 -15.74
CA ALA A 236 2.32 23.18 -14.97
C ALA A 236 3.03 24.32 -15.74
N ILE A 237 3.05 24.28 -17.08
CA ILE A 237 3.62 25.35 -17.92
C ILE A 237 2.68 26.55 -18.06
N GLN A 238 1.37 26.33 -17.90
CA GLN A 238 0.34 27.38 -18.06
C GLN A 238 0.10 28.22 -16.79
N HIS A 239 0.68 27.82 -15.66
CA HIS A 239 0.55 28.45 -14.35
C HIS A 239 1.90 28.95 -13.83
#